data_AF-A0A803M4C4-F1
#
_entry.id   AF-A0A803M4C4-F1
#
_cell.length_a   1.000
_cell.length_b   1.000
_cell.length_c   1.000
_cell.angle_alpha   90.00
_cell.angle_beta   90.00
_cell.angle_gamma   90.00
#
_symmetry.space_group_name_H-M   'P 1'
#
loop_
_entity.id
_entity.type
_entity.pdbx_description
1 polymer ?
#
loop_
_entity_poly.entity_id
_entity_poly.type
_entity_poly.pdbx_seq_one_letter_code
_entity_poly.pdbx_strand_id
1 'polypeptide(L)'
;MAEATCRVLRDGALEGELAPALTIKDSILSPLAFHVFDYVLSQLSSFILAGKSQSRGLVIVAFARSPSYYIDLMKSSGIDGVSLDKWHLFWVRILDCYTDPLGWKHRLKENGRIGSSPDSSFGVTVFRDVRNLEKLLSGILELGKGIVGQGKDRFCIAIDSVTELLRDVPLSSVASLLSNIRCHGQVSSTFWLLHSDIHDTSTIAALEYMSSIVASVEGLTQLKNGQQGLLEQNLRKAKLRVRLKRRNGRVRLMSEEFHVEQTGITFKSISSEEESMAQTLVPKVQFNLDLSEKEQIDRSKVVLPFEHQETDKANQIYDGRRSLMESQNGMATEAEKTGVTENSSRGEIVYLRDSDDERPDSDEDPDDDLDI
;
A
#
# COMPACT_ATOMS: atom_id res chain seq x y z
N MET A 1 -8.62 -14.33 -6.78
CA MET A 1 -7.90 -13.26 -6.06
C MET A 1 -7.49 -12.15 -7.01
N ALA A 2 -7.09 -12.47 -8.25
CA ALA A 2 -6.94 -11.48 -9.32
C ALA A 2 -8.20 -10.60 -9.46
N GLU A 3 -9.39 -11.20 -9.35
CA GLU A 3 -10.67 -10.45 -9.33
C GLU A 3 -10.78 -9.48 -8.14
N ALA A 4 -10.31 -9.86 -6.95
CA ALA A 4 -10.35 -8.98 -5.78
C ALA A 4 -9.43 -7.75 -5.97
N THR A 5 -8.27 -7.94 -6.61
CA THR A 5 -7.39 -6.84 -7.01
C THR A 5 -8.09 -5.90 -8.00
N CYS A 6 -8.71 -6.45 -9.05
CA CYS A 6 -9.42 -5.64 -10.04
C CYS A 6 -10.64 -4.91 -9.42
N ARG A 7 -11.32 -5.51 -8.43
CA ARG A 7 -12.41 -4.85 -7.69
C ARG A 7 -11.93 -3.62 -6.91
N VAL A 8 -10.77 -3.69 -6.26
CA VAL A 8 -10.19 -2.51 -5.56
C VAL A 8 -9.86 -1.39 -6.55
N LEU A 9 -9.29 -1.73 -7.70
CA LEU A 9 -8.98 -0.74 -8.75
C LEU A 9 -10.24 -0.17 -9.42
N ARG A 10 -11.32 -0.95 -9.51
CA ARG A 10 -12.64 -0.53 -10.01
C ARG A 10 -13.32 0.46 -9.06
N ASP A 11 -13.29 0.16 -7.76
CA ASP A 11 -13.94 0.98 -6.72
C ASP A 11 -13.24 2.34 -6.57
N GLY A 12 -11.94 2.38 -6.85
CA GLY A 12 -11.18 3.62 -7.00
C GLY A 12 -10.87 4.32 -5.68
N ALA A 13 -10.60 5.62 -5.77
CA ALA A 13 -10.25 6.45 -4.62
C ALA A 13 -11.49 6.87 -3.83
N LEU A 14 -11.38 7.01 -2.51
CA LEU A 14 -12.40 7.73 -1.73
C LEU A 14 -12.04 9.20 -1.60
N GLU A 15 -13.02 10.02 -1.21
CA GLU A 15 -12.81 11.45 -0.97
C GLU A 15 -11.74 11.67 0.11
N GLY A 16 -10.76 12.52 -0.18
CA GLY A 16 -9.65 12.82 0.72
C GLY A 16 -8.53 11.78 0.75
N GLU A 17 -8.64 10.66 0.02
CA GLU A 17 -7.60 9.62 -0.05
C GLU A 17 -6.82 9.64 -1.36
N LEU A 18 -5.60 9.10 -1.32
CA LEU A 18 -4.81 8.83 -2.52
C LEU A 18 -5.45 7.72 -3.36
N ALA A 19 -5.34 7.83 -4.68
CA ALA A 19 -5.81 6.78 -5.56
C ALA A 19 -5.11 5.43 -5.27
N PRO A 20 -5.87 4.31 -5.22
CA PRO A 20 -5.29 2.98 -5.08
C PRO A 20 -4.29 2.72 -6.20
N ALA A 21 -3.15 2.18 -5.80
CA ALA A 21 -2.03 1.86 -6.68
C ALA A 21 -1.72 0.37 -6.65
N LEU A 22 -1.60 -0.25 -7.82
CA LEU A 22 -1.14 -1.63 -8.00
C LEU A 22 0.25 -1.64 -8.64
N THR A 23 1.22 -2.25 -7.97
CA THR A 23 2.50 -2.63 -8.60
C THR A 23 2.46 -4.10 -8.96
N ILE A 24 2.66 -4.41 -10.23
CA ILE A 24 2.88 -5.77 -10.73
C ILE A 24 4.38 -5.95 -10.91
N LYS A 25 4.98 -6.88 -10.17
CA LYS A 25 6.41 -7.17 -10.26
C LYS A 25 6.68 -8.57 -10.78
N ASP A 26 7.69 -8.70 -11.62
CA ASP A 26 8.27 -9.96 -12.08
C ASP A 26 9.80 -9.86 -12.16
N SER A 27 10.41 -10.83 -12.82
CA SER A 27 11.81 -10.83 -13.25
C SER A 27 11.83 -10.97 -14.78
N ILE A 28 12.85 -10.40 -15.44
CA ILE A 28 13.11 -10.56 -16.87
C ILE A 28 13.15 -12.04 -17.28
N LEU A 29 13.68 -12.92 -16.42
CA LEU A 29 13.77 -14.35 -16.69
C LEU A 29 12.40 -15.04 -16.78
N SER A 30 11.36 -14.42 -16.23
CA SER A 30 9.99 -14.90 -16.28
C SER A 30 9.04 -13.72 -16.55
N PRO A 31 8.95 -13.23 -17.81
CA PRO A 31 8.27 -11.97 -18.17
C PRO A 31 6.74 -12.12 -18.22
N LEU A 32 6.17 -12.83 -17.25
CA LEU A 32 4.75 -13.15 -17.20
C LEU A 32 3.92 -12.04 -16.54
N ALA A 33 4.55 -11.01 -15.93
CA ALA A 33 3.80 -9.88 -15.42
C ALA A 33 3.09 -9.11 -16.52
N PHE A 34 3.62 -9.08 -17.74
CA PHE A 34 2.91 -8.42 -18.83
C PHE A 34 1.57 -9.08 -19.13
N HIS A 35 1.49 -10.41 -19.10
CA HIS A 35 0.20 -11.08 -19.25
C HIS A 35 -0.75 -10.70 -18.11
N VAL A 36 -0.26 -10.65 -16.86
CA VAL A 36 -1.07 -10.22 -15.71
C VAL A 36 -1.53 -8.76 -15.87
N PHE A 37 -0.67 -7.89 -16.40
CA PHE A 37 -0.98 -6.51 -16.74
C PHE A 37 -2.08 -6.45 -17.81
N ASP A 38 -1.94 -7.22 -18.89
CA ASP A 38 -2.94 -7.31 -19.97
C ASP A 38 -4.29 -7.79 -19.42
N TYR A 39 -4.29 -8.80 -18.53
CA TYR A 39 -5.51 -9.26 -17.84
C TYR A 39 -6.15 -8.16 -17.00
N VAL A 40 -5.37 -7.44 -16.17
CA VAL A 40 -5.90 -6.33 -15.34
C VAL A 40 -6.45 -5.22 -16.24
N LEU A 41 -5.76 -4.88 -17.32
CA LEU A 41 -6.18 -3.89 -18.31
C LEU A 41 -7.51 -4.26 -18.97
N SER A 42 -7.65 -5.50 -19.46
CA SER A 42 -8.89 -5.99 -20.07
C SER A 42 -10.05 -6.07 -19.07
N GLN A 43 -9.79 -6.47 -17.82
CA GLN A 43 -10.83 -6.49 -16.79
C GLN A 43 -11.30 -5.10 -16.41
N LEU A 44 -10.40 -4.14 -16.19
CA LEU A 44 -10.76 -2.75 -15.91
C LEU A 44 -11.53 -2.12 -17.08
N SER A 45 -11.08 -2.40 -18.29
CA SER A 45 -11.78 -2.01 -19.52
C SER A 45 -13.23 -2.51 -19.54
N SER A 46 -13.46 -3.78 -19.21
CA SER A 46 -14.79 -4.35 -19.12
C SER A 46 -15.67 -3.67 -18.06
N PHE A 47 -15.09 -3.29 -16.92
CA PHE A 47 -15.82 -2.58 -15.86
C PHE A 47 -16.17 -1.14 -16.22
N ILE A 48 -15.29 -0.45 -16.95
CA ILE A 48 -15.54 0.90 -17.47
C ILE A 48 -16.68 0.86 -18.49
N LEU A 49 -16.61 -0.05 -19.45
CA LEU A 49 -17.66 -0.24 -20.47
C LEU A 49 -19.01 -0.63 -19.86
N ALA A 50 -19.00 -1.47 -18.81
CA ALA A 50 -20.20 -1.85 -18.08
C ALA A 50 -20.74 -0.74 -17.15
N GLY A 51 -20.05 0.39 -17.02
CA GLY A 51 -20.42 1.49 -16.11
C GLY A 51 -20.35 1.12 -14.62
N LYS A 52 -19.62 0.05 -14.27
CA LYS A 52 -19.46 -0.44 -12.89
C LYS A 52 -18.22 0.16 -12.19
N SER A 53 -17.32 0.78 -12.96
CA SER A 53 -16.12 1.42 -12.44
C SER A 53 -16.38 2.86 -12.03
N GLN A 54 -15.68 3.34 -11.00
CA GLN A 54 -15.61 4.78 -10.69
C GLN A 54 -14.95 5.56 -11.85
N SER A 55 -14.05 4.92 -12.60
CA SER A 55 -13.42 5.52 -13.77
C SER A 55 -14.33 5.48 -15.00
N ARG A 56 -14.44 6.59 -15.73
CA ARG A 56 -15.09 6.71 -17.05
C ARG A 56 -14.15 6.48 -18.22
N GLY A 57 -12.85 6.55 -17.96
CA GLY A 57 -11.81 6.47 -18.98
C GLY A 57 -10.53 5.83 -18.48
N LEU A 58 -9.66 5.50 -19.42
CA LEU A 58 -8.39 4.84 -19.22
C LEU A 58 -7.29 5.55 -20.02
N VAL A 59 -6.22 5.94 -19.34
CA VAL A 59 -5.01 6.49 -19.97
C VAL A 59 -3.90 5.44 -19.86
N ILE A 60 -3.37 5.01 -21.00
CA ILE A 60 -2.26 4.05 -21.07
C ILE A 60 -0.99 4.80 -21.40
N VAL A 61 0.04 4.69 -20.57
CA VAL A 61 1.38 5.20 -20.85
C VAL A 61 2.24 4.04 -21.32
N ALA A 62 2.70 4.12 -22.57
CA ALA A 62 3.41 3.05 -23.25
C ALA A 62 4.90 3.36 -23.35
N PHE A 63 5.74 2.75 -22.51
CA PHE A 63 7.20 2.82 -22.51
C PHE A 63 7.87 1.60 -23.12
N ALA A 64 7.32 0.40 -22.92
CA ALA A 64 7.92 -0.89 -23.27
C ALA A 64 7.32 -1.51 -24.54
N ARG A 65 6.06 -1.20 -24.87
CA ARG A 65 5.36 -1.75 -26.04
C ARG A 65 4.84 -0.66 -26.97
N SER A 66 4.68 -0.99 -28.25
CA SER A 66 4.11 -0.05 -29.21
C SER A 66 2.62 0.21 -28.94
N PRO A 67 2.08 1.41 -29.23
CA PRO A 67 0.65 1.71 -29.08
C PRO A 67 -0.27 0.75 -29.84
N SER A 68 0.17 0.24 -30.99
CA SER A 68 -0.58 -0.74 -31.79
C SER A 68 -0.92 -2.00 -31.01
N TYR A 69 -0.02 -2.45 -30.14
CA TYR A 69 -0.23 -3.63 -29.29
C TYR A 69 -1.48 -3.47 -28.42
N TYR A 70 -1.60 -2.33 -27.74
CA TYR A 70 -2.74 -2.07 -26.86
C TYR A 70 -4.04 -1.93 -27.66
N ILE A 71 -3.99 -1.33 -28.85
CA ILE A 71 -5.15 -1.23 -29.73
C ILE A 71 -5.64 -2.63 -30.13
N ASP A 72 -4.73 -3.54 -30.46
CA ASP A 72 -5.09 -4.91 -30.86
C ASP A 72 -5.53 -5.78 -29.68
N LEU A 73 -4.94 -5.57 -28.49
CA LEU A 73 -5.40 -6.19 -27.24
C LEU A 73 -6.85 -5.79 -26.92
N MET A 74 -7.20 -4.52 -27.10
CA MET A 74 -8.55 -4.02 -26.85
C MET A 74 -9.56 -4.63 -27.84
N LYS A 75 -9.21 -4.74 -29.12
CA LYS A 75 -10.06 -5.42 -30.13
C LYS A 75 -10.28 -6.89 -29.81
N SER A 76 -9.20 -7.63 -29.53
CA SER A 76 -9.25 -9.07 -29.28
C SER A 76 -9.99 -9.48 -28.00
N SER A 77 -10.12 -8.59 -27.02
CA SER A 77 -10.81 -8.84 -25.75
C SER A 77 -12.36 -8.89 -25.83
N GLY A 78 -12.93 -8.97 -27.04
CA GLY A 78 -14.39 -9.12 -27.23
C GLY A 78 -15.16 -7.80 -27.23
N ILE A 79 -14.48 -6.69 -27.52
CA ILE A 79 -15.09 -5.38 -27.78
C ILE A 79 -15.49 -5.31 -29.27
N ASP A 80 -16.14 -6.36 -29.76
CA ASP A 80 -16.59 -6.49 -31.14
C ASP A 80 -18.12 -6.56 -31.13
N GLY A 81 -18.77 -5.51 -31.66
CA GLY A 81 -20.21 -5.52 -31.84
C GLY A 81 -20.89 -4.18 -32.12
N VAL A 82 -20.21 -3.04 -31.97
CA VAL A 82 -20.79 -1.73 -32.31
C VAL A 82 -19.79 -0.90 -33.09
N SER A 83 -20.11 -0.66 -34.38
CA SER A 83 -19.45 0.24 -35.35
C SER A 83 -18.11 0.85 -34.91
N LEU A 84 -17.05 0.29 -35.49
CA LEU A 84 -15.64 0.38 -35.09
C LEU A 84 -15.00 1.79 -35.12
N ASP A 85 -15.69 2.84 -35.60
CA ASP A 85 -14.97 4.02 -36.09
C ASP A 85 -14.97 5.24 -35.16
N LYS A 86 -15.81 5.29 -34.09
CA LYS A 86 -15.86 6.51 -33.24
C LYS A 86 -16.09 6.30 -31.74
N TRP A 87 -16.81 5.27 -31.31
CA TRP A 87 -17.25 5.17 -29.90
C TRP A 87 -16.30 4.38 -28.99
N HIS A 88 -15.69 3.29 -29.47
CA HIS A 88 -14.84 2.44 -28.63
C HIS A 88 -13.46 3.02 -28.29
N LEU A 89 -12.99 4.04 -29.00
CA LEU A 89 -11.76 4.76 -28.65
C LEU A 89 -12.00 6.05 -27.88
N PHE A 90 -13.24 6.46 -27.58
CA PHE A 90 -13.43 7.72 -26.84
C PHE A 90 -12.90 7.64 -25.41
N TRP A 91 -13.06 6.48 -24.78
CA TRP A 91 -12.77 6.27 -23.37
C TRP A 91 -11.34 5.78 -23.09
N VAL A 92 -10.55 5.44 -24.13
CA VAL A 92 -9.13 5.10 -24.01
C VAL A 92 -8.26 6.14 -24.72
N ARG A 93 -7.19 6.58 -24.05
CA ARG A 93 -6.13 7.40 -24.64
C ARG A 93 -4.78 6.74 -24.37
N ILE A 94 -3.90 6.73 -25.37
CA ILE A 94 -2.55 6.16 -25.26
C ILE A 94 -1.54 7.29 -25.39
N LEU A 95 -0.66 7.42 -24.40
CA LEU A 95 0.53 8.24 -24.46
C LEU A 95 1.71 7.36 -24.90
N ASP A 96 2.15 7.54 -26.14
CA ASP A 96 3.25 6.80 -26.74
C ASP A 96 4.59 7.40 -26.31
N CYS A 97 5.23 6.74 -25.35
CA CYS A 97 6.60 7.00 -24.91
C CYS A 97 7.58 5.94 -25.45
N TYR A 98 7.14 5.06 -26.36
CA TYR A 98 7.94 3.95 -26.90
C TYR A 98 8.57 4.30 -28.25
N THR A 99 7.82 4.95 -29.14
CA THR A 99 8.25 5.14 -30.53
C THR A 99 9.42 6.13 -30.67
N ASP A 100 9.45 7.19 -29.87
CA ASP A 100 10.51 8.21 -29.87
C ASP A 100 10.66 8.90 -28.49
N PRO A 101 11.02 8.16 -27.42
CA PRO A 101 11.04 8.65 -26.03
C PRO A 101 11.89 9.91 -25.80
N LEU A 102 12.96 10.07 -26.59
CA LEU A 102 13.91 11.18 -26.49
C LEU A 102 13.77 12.20 -27.62
N GLY A 103 12.78 12.01 -28.51
CA GLY A 103 12.51 12.94 -29.60
C GLY A 103 13.61 12.98 -30.68
N TRP A 104 14.48 11.98 -30.73
CA TRP A 104 15.61 11.96 -31.67
C TRP A 104 15.13 11.81 -33.10
N LYS A 105 14.11 10.98 -33.34
CA LYS A 105 13.54 10.83 -34.68
C LYS A 105 12.90 12.14 -35.13
N HIS A 106 12.21 12.84 -34.22
CA HIS A 106 11.68 14.18 -34.53
C HIS A 106 12.77 15.20 -34.86
N ARG A 107 13.84 15.30 -34.04
CA ARG A 107 14.95 16.22 -34.30
C ARG A 107 15.65 15.92 -35.63
N LEU A 108 15.76 14.64 -36.00
CA LEU A 108 16.32 14.24 -37.30
C LEU A 108 15.38 14.57 -38.47
N LYS A 109 14.06 14.53 -38.27
CA LYS A 109 13.05 15.01 -39.23
C LYS A 109 13.12 16.53 -39.41
N GLU A 110 13.18 17.30 -38.31
CA GLU A 110 13.35 18.77 -38.36
C GLU A 110 14.63 19.17 -39.11
N ASN A 111 15.69 18.36 -38.97
CA ASN A 111 16.95 18.53 -39.69
C ASN A 111 16.94 17.98 -41.14
N GLY A 112 15.78 17.55 -41.66
CA GLY A 112 15.59 17.14 -43.06
C GLY A 112 16.18 15.79 -43.45
N ARG A 113 16.54 14.92 -42.49
CA ARG A 113 17.25 13.65 -42.75
C ARG A 113 16.34 12.43 -42.93
N ILE A 114 15.05 12.53 -42.59
CA ILE A 114 14.09 11.41 -42.63
C ILE A 114 12.74 11.90 -43.15
N GLY A 115 12.09 11.11 -44.02
CA GLY A 115 10.75 11.39 -44.57
C GLY A 115 9.63 11.35 -43.52
N SER A 116 8.48 11.95 -43.85
CA SER A 116 7.33 12.09 -42.97
C SER A 116 6.74 10.73 -42.56
N SER A 117 6.45 10.58 -41.27
CA SER A 117 5.65 9.49 -40.73
C SER A 117 4.40 10.12 -40.12
N PRO A 118 3.22 9.48 -40.25
CA PRO A 118 1.97 10.06 -39.80
C PRO A 118 1.98 10.22 -38.29
N ASP A 119 2.10 11.46 -37.83
CA ASP A 119 1.97 11.83 -36.43
C ASP A 119 0.46 11.83 -36.09
N SER A 120 0.09 11.07 -35.06
CA SER A 120 -1.26 10.91 -34.49
C SER A 120 -2.27 10.07 -35.28
N SER A 121 -2.41 8.81 -34.87
CA SER A 121 -3.68 8.09 -35.02
C SER A 121 -4.66 8.54 -33.93
N PHE A 122 -5.97 8.45 -34.20
CA PHE A 122 -7.00 8.85 -33.23
C PHE A 122 -6.79 8.15 -31.88
N GLY A 123 -6.65 8.92 -30.80
CA GLY A 123 -6.46 8.41 -29.44
C GLY A 123 -5.02 8.06 -29.03
N VAL A 124 -4.03 8.23 -29.92
CA VAL A 124 -2.60 8.05 -29.60
C VAL A 124 -1.86 9.39 -29.68
N THR A 125 -1.18 9.77 -28.60
CA THR A 125 -0.37 11.00 -28.52
C THR A 125 1.08 10.63 -28.28
N VAL A 126 1.98 11.05 -29.17
CA VAL A 126 3.42 10.75 -29.04
C VAL A 126 4.07 11.73 -28.07
N PHE A 127 4.75 11.19 -27.07
CA PHE A 127 5.52 11.95 -26.09
C PHE A 127 7.01 11.77 -26.33
N ARG A 128 7.72 12.89 -26.48
CA ARG A 128 9.08 12.92 -27.04
C ARG A 128 10.16 13.34 -26.03
N ASP A 129 9.81 13.57 -24.77
CA ASP A 129 10.75 14.04 -23.74
C ASP A 129 10.51 13.37 -22.39
N VAL A 130 10.74 12.04 -22.34
CA VAL A 130 10.49 11.20 -21.15
C VAL A 130 11.26 11.67 -19.90
N ARG A 131 12.39 12.37 -20.08
CA ARG A 131 13.16 12.93 -18.96
C ARG A 131 12.46 14.09 -18.26
N ASN A 132 11.60 14.81 -18.97
CA ASN A 132 10.83 15.90 -18.38
C ASN A 132 9.53 15.36 -17.76
N LEU A 133 9.62 14.98 -16.48
CA LEU A 133 8.49 14.39 -15.76
C LEU A 133 7.32 15.35 -15.55
N GLU A 134 7.56 16.66 -15.47
CA GLU A 134 6.50 17.65 -15.31
C GLU A 134 5.62 17.71 -16.56
N LYS A 135 6.26 17.72 -17.75
CA LYS A 135 5.55 17.63 -19.03
C LYS A 135 4.88 16.28 -19.23
N LEU A 136 5.50 15.21 -18.75
CA LEU A 136 4.92 13.87 -18.79
C LEU A 136 3.64 13.83 -17.94
N LEU A 137 3.71 14.35 -16.71
CA LEU A 137 2.57 14.47 -15.82
C LEU A 137 1.45 15.30 -16.46
N SER A 138 1.77 16.48 -16.99
CA SER A 138 0.78 17.34 -17.63
C SER A 138 0.14 16.64 -18.83
N GLY A 139 0.93 15.95 -19.67
CA GLY A 139 0.42 15.19 -20.82
C GLY A 139 -0.52 14.06 -20.41
N ILE A 140 -0.17 13.28 -19.37
CA ILE A 140 -1.04 12.21 -18.84
C ILE A 140 -2.37 12.80 -18.33
N LEU A 141 -2.30 13.90 -17.57
CA LEU A 141 -3.48 14.54 -17.00
C LEU A 141 -4.35 15.22 -18.06
N GLU A 142 -3.76 15.84 -19.08
CA GLU A 142 -4.49 16.43 -20.21
C GLU A 142 -5.23 15.37 -21.02
N LEU A 143 -4.61 14.21 -21.28
CA LEU A 143 -5.29 13.08 -21.93
C LEU A 143 -6.46 12.56 -21.09
N GLY A 144 -6.27 12.43 -19.78
CA GLY A 144 -7.33 12.01 -18.86
C GLY A 144 -8.50 13.01 -18.82
N LYS A 145 -8.19 14.31 -18.70
CA LYS A 145 -9.17 15.39 -18.78
C LYS A 145 -9.90 15.43 -20.13
N GLY A 146 -9.20 15.10 -21.21
CA GLY A 146 -9.80 14.99 -22.55
C GLY A 146 -10.85 13.87 -22.67
N ILE A 147 -10.77 12.83 -21.84
CA ILE A 147 -11.77 11.74 -21.79
C ILE A 147 -12.96 12.13 -20.90
N VAL A 148 -12.65 12.67 -19.73
CA VAL A 148 -13.59 12.82 -18.61
C VAL A 148 -14.27 14.20 -18.58
N GLY A 149 -13.66 15.19 -19.23
CA GLY A 149 -14.08 16.59 -19.19
C GLY A 149 -13.75 17.28 -17.87
N GLN A 150 -14.36 18.44 -17.64
CA GLN A 150 -14.22 19.22 -16.40
C GLN A 150 -15.18 18.77 -15.27
N GLY A 151 -15.75 17.57 -15.39
CA GLY A 151 -16.70 17.02 -14.43
C GLY A 151 -16.04 16.41 -13.20
N LYS A 152 -16.89 15.87 -12.32
CA LYS A 152 -16.50 15.05 -11.15
C LYS A 152 -16.14 13.61 -11.52
N ASP A 153 -16.32 13.24 -12.78
CA ASP A 153 -15.94 11.93 -13.27
C ASP A 153 -14.41 11.73 -13.11
N ARG A 154 -13.98 10.46 -13.08
CA ARG A 154 -12.58 10.09 -12.86
C ARG A 154 -12.05 9.20 -13.97
N PHE A 155 -10.74 9.07 -14.10
CA PHE A 155 -10.08 8.15 -15.03
C PHE A 155 -9.05 7.26 -14.34
N CYS A 156 -8.74 6.12 -14.95
CA CYS A 156 -7.69 5.20 -14.52
C CYS A 156 -6.42 5.44 -15.34
N ILE A 157 -5.24 5.24 -14.72
CA ILE A 157 -3.95 5.34 -15.41
C ILE A 157 -3.23 4.00 -15.33
N ALA A 158 -2.81 3.50 -16.48
CA ALA A 158 -2.03 2.28 -16.63
C ALA A 158 -0.64 2.65 -17.18
N ILE A 159 0.42 2.35 -16.44
CA ILE A 159 1.80 2.54 -16.92
C ILE A 159 2.38 1.17 -17.22
N ASP A 160 2.73 0.93 -18.47
CA ASP A 160 3.13 -0.41 -18.91
C ASP A 160 4.43 -0.92 -18.29
N SER A 161 5.43 -0.07 -18.06
CA SER A 161 6.71 -0.41 -17.44
C SER A 161 7.36 0.83 -16.83
N VAL A 162 7.46 0.87 -15.50
CA VAL A 162 8.22 1.90 -14.78
C VAL A 162 9.72 1.64 -14.85
N THR A 163 10.12 0.40 -15.18
CA THR A 163 11.53 0.02 -15.33
C THR A 163 12.23 0.85 -16.41
N GLU A 164 11.55 1.11 -17.53
CA GLU A 164 12.10 1.91 -18.62
C GLU A 164 12.29 3.38 -18.19
N LEU A 165 11.36 3.92 -17.38
CA LEU A 165 11.48 5.28 -16.84
C LEU A 165 12.64 5.40 -15.84
N LEU A 166 12.81 4.41 -14.96
CA LEU A 166 13.88 4.35 -13.97
C LEU A 166 15.28 4.21 -14.59
N ARG A 167 15.38 3.83 -15.88
CA ARG A 167 16.66 3.78 -16.59
C ARG A 167 17.24 5.18 -16.82
N ASP A 168 16.38 6.15 -17.11
CA ASP A 168 16.80 7.50 -17.53
C ASP A 168 16.61 8.56 -16.42
N VAL A 169 15.85 8.24 -15.37
CA VAL A 169 15.37 9.19 -14.36
C VAL A 169 15.59 8.63 -12.95
N PRO A 170 16.04 9.46 -11.98
CA PRO A 170 16.25 9.00 -10.60
C PRO A 170 14.94 8.62 -9.90
N LEU A 171 15.05 7.68 -8.95
CA LEU A 171 13.93 7.15 -8.15
C LEU A 171 13.09 8.26 -7.49
N SER A 172 13.73 9.29 -6.92
CA SER A 172 13.03 10.37 -6.21
C SER A 172 12.05 11.10 -7.13
N SER A 173 12.47 11.38 -8.36
CA SER A 173 11.64 12.05 -9.37
C SER A 173 10.52 11.12 -9.86
N VAL A 174 10.80 9.84 -10.08
CA VAL A 174 9.77 8.84 -10.45
C VAL A 174 8.74 8.67 -9.32
N ALA A 175 9.18 8.60 -8.06
CA ALA A 175 8.30 8.53 -6.90
C ALA A 175 7.44 9.78 -6.76
N SER A 176 8.02 10.97 -7.02
CA SER A 176 7.28 12.23 -7.06
C SER A 176 6.20 12.20 -8.15
N LEU A 177 6.54 11.76 -9.37
CA LEU A 177 5.57 11.59 -10.46
C LEU A 177 4.41 10.67 -10.05
N LEU A 178 4.71 9.47 -9.56
CA LEU A 178 3.70 8.49 -9.15
C LEU A 178 2.82 9.01 -8.00
N SER A 179 3.41 9.71 -7.03
CA SER A 179 2.66 10.36 -5.95
C SER A 179 1.75 11.45 -6.49
N ASN A 180 2.24 12.33 -7.37
CA ASN A 180 1.47 13.42 -7.96
C ASN A 180 0.28 12.90 -8.77
N ILE A 181 0.48 11.80 -9.52
CA ILE A 181 -0.61 11.12 -10.22
C ILE A 181 -1.67 10.62 -9.23
N ARG A 182 -1.26 9.98 -8.12
CA ARG A 182 -2.17 9.40 -7.13
C ARG A 182 -2.90 10.44 -6.28
N CYS A 183 -2.27 11.59 -6.03
CA CYS A 183 -2.87 12.72 -5.31
C CYS A 183 -3.90 13.48 -6.16
N HIS A 184 -3.95 13.27 -7.46
CA HIS A 184 -4.82 14.04 -8.35
C HIS A 184 -6.29 13.63 -8.19
N GLY A 185 -7.18 14.59 -7.92
CA GLY A 185 -8.59 14.32 -7.57
C GLY A 185 -9.46 13.67 -8.66
N GLN A 186 -9.03 13.75 -9.93
CA GLN A 186 -9.71 13.06 -11.05
C GLN A 186 -9.14 11.66 -11.33
N VAL A 187 -8.10 11.22 -10.64
CA VAL A 187 -7.53 9.87 -10.82
C VAL A 187 -8.26 8.90 -9.89
N SER A 188 -8.91 7.90 -10.47
CA SER A 188 -9.63 6.86 -9.74
C SER A 188 -8.68 5.80 -9.20
N SER A 189 -7.80 5.27 -10.07
CA SER A 189 -6.89 4.19 -9.73
C SER A 189 -5.70 4.19 -10.68
N THR A 190 -4.60 3.61 -10.23
CA THR A 190 -3.34 3.55 -10.98
C THR A 190 -2.73 2.17 -10.88
N PHE A 191 -2.09 1.69 -11.94
CA PHE A 191 -1.30 0.48 -11.87
C PHE A 191 -0.13 0.49 -12.83
N TRP A 192 0.93 -0.22 -12.45
CA TRP A 192 2.15 -0.27 -13.23
C TRP A 192 2.94 -1.56 -13.07
N LEU A 193 3.78 -1.84 -14.05
CA LEU A 193 4.69 -2.98 -14.05
C LEU A 193 6.12 -2.56 -13.64
N LEU A 194 6.81 -3.45 -12.93
CA LEU A 194 8.19 -3.28 -12.47
C LEU A 194 8.96 -4.60 -12.58
N HIS A 195 10.11 -4.59 -13.25
CA HIS A 195 11.02 -5.73 -13.26
C HIS A 195 11.93 -5.66 -12.01
N SER A 196 11.74 -6.56 -11.07
CA SER A 196 12.38 -6.53 -9.75
C SER A 196 13.83 -6.99 -9.72
N ASP A 197 14.34 -7.58 -10.80
CA ASP A 197 15.72 -8.05 -10.93
C ASP A 197 16.68 -6.99 -11.48
N ILE A 198 16.16 -5.90 -12.06
CA ILE A 198 16.97 -4.80 -12.59
C ILE A 198 17.34 -3.79 -11.50
N HIS A 199 16.45 -3.59 -10.53
CA HIS A 199 16.52 -2.47 -9.59
C HIS A 199 17.01 -2.91 -8.21
N ASP A 200 17.64 -1.97 -7.52
CA ASP A 200 18.05 -2.16 -6.13
C ASP A 200 16.83 -2.43 -5.22
N THR A 201 17.08 -3.16 -4.13
CA THR A 201 16.06 -3.47 -3.12
C THR A 201 15.41 -2.22 -2.53
N SER A 202 16.16 -1.12 -2.41
CA SER A 202 15.64 0.18 -1.97
C SER A 202 14.60 0.75 -2.94
N THR A 203 14.88 0.72 -4.24
CA THR A 203 13.96 1.16 -5.30
C THR A 203 12.68 0.35 -5.29
N ILE A 204 12.79 -0.97 -5.18
CA ILE A 204 11.64 -1.86 -5.12
C ILE A 204 10.83 -1.57 -3.85
N ALA A 205 11.47 -1.43 -2.70
CA ALA A 205 10.81 -1.15 -1.43
C ALA A 205 10.08 0.19 -1.45
N ALA A 206 10.64 1.24 -2.06
CA ALA A 206 10.01 2.54 -2.20
C ALA A 206 8.74 2.47 -3.07
N LEU A 207 8.80 1.78 -4.21
CA LEU A 207 7.63 1.57 -5.06
C LEU A 207 6.57 0.70 -4.38
N GLU A 208 6.99 -0.38 -3.71
CA GLU A 208 6.09 -1.23 -2.93
C GLU A 208 5.44 -0.46 -1.77
N TYR A 209 6.15 0.48 -1.14
CA TYR A 209 5.64 1.32 -0.05
C TYR A 209 4.49 2.21 -0.54
N MET A 210 4.67 2.89 -1.67
CA MET A 210 3.63 3.73 -2.27
C MET A 210 2.39 2.94 -2.70
N SER A 211 2.55 1.69 -3.12
CA SER A 211 1.44 0.89 -3.62
C SER A 211 0.52 0.37 -2.54
N SER A 212 -0.79 0.44 -2.82
CA SER A 212 -1.84 -0.18 -2.01
C SER A 212 -1.89 -1.69 -2.23
N ILE A 213 -1.52 -2.14 -3.43
CA ILE A 213 -1.51 -3.54 -3.84
C ILE A 213 -0.16 -3.87 -4.49
N VAL A 214 0.46 -4.97 -4.07
CA VAL A 214 1.67 -5.48 -4.69
C VAL A 214 1.42 -6.90 -5.18
N ALA A 215 1.42 -7.09 -6.49
CA ALA A 215 1.30 -8.37 -7.16
C ALA A 215 2.70 -8.84 -7.57
N SER A 216 3.16 -9.96 -7.02
CA SER A 216 4.46 -10.56 -7.30
C SER A 216 4.27 -11.79 -8.16
N VAL A 217 4.84 -11.80 -9.35
CA VAL A 217 4.79 -12.92 -10.28
C VAL A 217 6.11 -13.67 -10.18
N GLU A 218 6.03 -14.91 -9.72
CA GLU A 218 7.17 -15.81 -9.60
C GLU A 218 7.03 -16.93 -10.62
N GLY A 219 8.03 -17.04 -11.50
CA GLY A 219 8.16 -18.21 -12.37
C GLY A 219 8.31 -19.48 -11.53
N LEU A 220 7.63 -20.55 -11.93
CA LEU A 220 7.73 -21.82 -11.23
C LEU A 220 9.01 -22.54 -11.65
N THR A 221 10.17 -22.10 -11.15
CA THR A 221 11.44 -22.82 -11.33
C THR A 221 11.48 -24.02 -10.39
N GLN A 222 10.65 -25.03 -10.62
CA GLN A 222 10.86 -26.36 -10.01
C GLN A 222 11.97 -27.08 -10.79
N LEU A 223 13.22 -26.69 -10.57
CA LEU A 223 14.35 -27.53 -10.94
C LEU A 223 14.47 -28.64 -9.89
N LYS A 224 13.64 -29.68 -9.99
CA LYS A 224 13.95 -30.94 -9.29
C LYS A 224 15.23 -31.49 -9.94
N ASN A 225 16.26 -31.73 -9.11
CA ASN A 225 17.56 -32.26 -9.53
C ASN A 225 17.40 -33.37 -10.58
N GLY A 226 17.86 -33.11 -11.80
CA GLY A 226 18.08 -34.15 -12.82
C GLY A 226 17.25 -34.08 -14.11
N GLN A 227 16.31 -33.14 -14.29
CA GLN A 227 15.56 -33.02 -15.55
C GLN A 227 15.82 -31.67 -16.23
N GLN A 228 16.85 -31.60 -17.08
CA GLN A 228 17.09 -30.50 -18.04
C GLN A 228 16.13 -30.53 -19.24
N GLY A 229 14.93 -31.07 -19.08
CA GLY A 229 13.94 -31.21 -20.14
C GLY A 229 12.61 -30.63 -19.68
N LEU A 230 12.38 -29.34 -20.01
CA LEU A 230 11.16 -28.76 -20.60
C LEU A 230 11.04 -27.27 -20.23
N LEU A 231 11.89 -26.43 -20.83
CA LEU A 231 11.90 -24.97 -20.61
C LEU A 231 10.56 -24.29 -20.97
N GLU A 232 9.81 -24.81 -21.94
CA GLU A 232 8.60 -24.14 -22.45
C GLU A 232 7.37 -24.24 -21.55
N GLN A 233 7.15 -25.34 -20.83
CA GLN A 233 6.00 -25.46 -19.92
C GLN A 233 6.18 -24.63 -18.65
N ASN A 234 7.43 -24.46 -18.20
CA ASN A 234 7.76 -23.62 -17.04
C ASN A 234 7.60 -22.12 -17.33
N LEU A 235 7.61 -21.72 -18.61
CA LEU A 235 7.31 -20.35 -19.03
C LEU A 235 5.80 -20.06 -19.11
N ARG A 236 4.93 -21.07 -19.03
CA ARG A 236 3.48 -20.86 -19.09
C ARG A 236 2.81 -20.91 -17.74
N LYS A 237 3.48 -21.44 -16.70
CA LYS A 237 2.91 -21.54 -15.35
C LYS A 237 3.69 -20.67 -14.37
N ALA A 238 2.98 -19.83 -13.62
CA ALA A 238 3.58 -19.00 -12.59
C ALA A 238 2.70 -18.88 -11.35
N LYS A 239 3.31 -18.50 -10.24
CA LYS A 239 2.63 -18.20 -8.99
C LYS A 239 2.50 -16.69 -8.83
N LEU A 240 1.27 -16.22 -8.70
CA LEU A 240 0.93 -14.85 -8.38
C LEU A 240 0.75 -14.73 -6.87
N ARG A 241 1.56 -13.89 -6.21
CA ARG A 241 1.42 -13.52 -4.79
C ARG A 241 0.95 -12.08 -4.69
N VAL A 242 -0.25 -11.86 -4.18
CA VAL A 242 -0.83 -10.51 -4.03
C VAL A 242 -0.85 -10.12 -2.56
N ARG A 243 -0.21 -8.99 -2.25
CA ARG A 243 -0.26 -8.29 -0.96
C ARG A 243 -1.19 -7.10 -1.09
N LEU A 244 -2.32 -7.14 -0.40
CA LEU A 244 -3.31 -6.06 -0.36
C LEU A 244 -3.22 -5.34 0.99
N LYS A 245 -2.82 -4.07 0.98
CA LYS A 245 -2.80 -3.22 2.17
C LYS A 245 -4.18 -2.60 2.39
N ARG A 246 -4.76 -2.80 3.57
CA ARG A 246 -6.00 -2.14 3.99
C ARG A 246 -5.69 -0.84 4.73
N ARG A 247 -6.69 0.04 4.81
CA ARG A 247 -6.59 1.34 5.53
C ARG A 247 -6.26 1.22 7.01
N ASN A 248 -6.67 0.11 7.64
CA ASN A 248 -6.37 -0.17 9.04
C ASN A 248 -4.95 -0.74 9.25
N GLY A 249 -4.06 -0.63 8.27
CA GLY A 249 -2.70 -1.18 8.31
C GLY A 249 -2.62 -2.71 8.12
N ARG A 250 -3.75 -3.44 8.12
CA ARG A 250 -3.73 -4.90 7.92
C ARG A 250 -3.37 -5.23 6.48
N VAL A 251 -2.40 -6.12 6.30
CA VAL A 251 -2.01 -6.63 4.99
C VAL A 251 -2.60 -8.02 4.79
N ARG A 252 -3.39 -8.20 3.74
CA ARG A 252 -3.89 -9.51 3.32
C ARG A 252 -2.97 -10.07 2.24
N LEU A 253 -2.30 -11.18 2.53
CA LEU A 253 -1.56 -11.95 1.55
C LEU A 253 -2.49 -13.01 0.93
N MET A 254 -2.45 -13.12 -0.39
CA MET A 254 -3.16 -14.14 -1.14
C MET A 254 -2.20 -14.70 -2.20
N SER A 255 -2.30 -16.00 -2.51
CA SER A 255 -1.48 -16.62 -3.56
C SER A 255 -2.36 -17.46 -4.51
N GLU A 256 -2.15 -17.32 -5.81
CA GLU A 256 -2.83 -18.09 -6.86
C GLU A 256 -1.79 -18.59 -7.87
N GLU A 257 -1.99 -19.77 -8.42
CA GLU A 257 -1.23 -20.22 -9.58
C GLU A 257 -1.99 -19.82 -10.84
N PHE A 258 -1.27 -19.45 -11.90
CA PHE A 258 -1.88 -19.16 -13.18
C PHE A 258 -1.12 -19.82 -14.32
N HIS A 259 -1.89 -20.13 -15.36
CA HIS A 259 -1.39 -20.69 -16.60
C HIS A 259 -1.71 -19.74 -17.75
N VAL A 260 -0.70 -19.41 -18.55
CA VAL A 260 -0.81 -18.58 -19.74
C VAL A 260 -1.10 -19.48 -20.94
N GLU A 261 -2.30 -19.32 -21.50
CA GLU A 261 -2.74 -19.98 -22.73
C GLU A 261 -2.73 -18.97 -23.89
N GLN A 262 -2.84 -19.47 -25.13
CA GLN A 262 -2.85 -18.61 -26.33
C GLN A 262 -4.02 -17.63 -26.38
N THR A 263 -5.08 -17.88 -25.61
CA THR A 263 -6.33 -17.10 -25.55
C THR A 263 -6.47 -16.25 -24.28
N GLY A 264 -5.54 -16.34 -23.33
CA GLY A 264 -5.60 -15.58 -22.08
C GLY A 264 -4.94 -16.27 -20.88
N ILE A 265 -5.18 -15.73 -19.68
CA ILE A 265 -4.69 -16.30 -18.43
C ILE A 265 -5.82 -17.05 -17.71
N THR A 266 -5.53 -18.30 -17.33
CA THR A 266 -6.40 -19.09 -16.45
C THR A 266 -5.80 -19.15 -15.05
N PHE A 267 -6.54 -18.64 -14.06
CA PHE A 267 -6.15 -18.73 -12.65
C PHE A 267 -6.68 -20.02 -12.01
N LYS A 268 -5.83 -20.71 -11.25
CA LYS A 268 -6.17 -21.87 -10.43
C LYS A 268 -5.76 -21.59 -8.98
N SER A 269 -6.68 -21.82 -8.04
CA SER A 269 -6.35 -21.73 -6.62
C SER A 269 -5.33 -22.80 -6.25
N ILE A 270 -4.34 -22.45 -5.43
CA ILE A 270 -3.32 -23.38 -4.94
C ILE A 270 -4.02 -24.42 -4.06
N SER A 271 -3.95 -25.69 -4.44
CA SER A 271 -4.46 -26.78 -3.61
C SER A 271 -3.59 -26.95 -2.37
N SER A 272 -4.06 -26.43 -1.23
CA SER A 272 -3.95 -26.81 0.20
C SER A 272 -2.67 -27.45 0.80
N GLU A 273 -1.67 -27.92 0.05
CA GLU A 273 -0.50 -28.61 0.62
C GLU A 273 0.57 -27.62 1.14
N GLU A 274 0.71 -26.44 0.55
CA GLU A 274 1.65 -25.41 1.05
C GLU A 274 1.05 -24.55 2.17
N GLU A 275 -0.27 -24.34 2.17
CA GLU A 275 -0.95 -23.64 3.29
C GLU A 275 -0.98 -24.50 4.57
N SER A 276 -1.02 -25.83 4.45
CA SER A 276 -0.93 -26.72 5.62
C SER A 276 0.44 -26.65 6.28
N MET A 277 1.53 -26.49 5.51
CA MET A 277 2.87 -26.28 6.09
C MET A 277 3.00 -24.90 6.75
N ALA A 278 2.43 -23.84 6.17
CA ALA A 278 2.47 -22.49 6.75
C ALA A 278 1.62 -22.37 8.03
N GLN A 279 0.47 -23.06 8.10
CA GLN A 279 -0.35 -23.13 9.32
C GLN A 279 0.28 -23.99 10.43
N THR A 280 1.24 -24.85 10.09
CA THR A 280 1.99 -25.67 11.08
C THR A 280 3.13 -24.86 11.73
N LEU A 281 3.57 -23.77 11.10
CA LEU A 281 4.68 -22.92 11.57
C LEU A 281 4.24 -21.77 12.48
N VAL A 282 2.94 -21.51 12.61
CA VAL A 282 2.44 -20.67 13.69
C VAL A 282 2.30 -21.59 14.90
N PRO A 283 3.06 -21.39 16.00
CA PRO A 283 2.78 -22.15 17.21
C PRO A 283 1.33 -21.86 17.58
N LYS A 284 0.47 -22.89 17.49
CA LYS A 284 -0.86 -22.87 18.08
C LYS A 284 -0.68 -22.83 19.59
N VAL A 285 -0.29 -21.67 20.11
CA VAL A 285 -0.40 -21.38 21.53
C VAL A 285 -1.89 -21.20 21.77
N GLN A 286 -2.58 -22.31 22.01
CA GLN A 286 -3.86 -22.29 22.68
C GLN A 286 -3.56 -21.89 24.12
N PHE A 287 -3.47 -20.58 24.39
CA PHE A 287 -3.61 -20.07 25.73
C PHE A 287 -5.08 -20.28 26.13
N ASN A 288 -5.41 -21.52 26.45
CA ASN A 288 -6.60 -21.82 27.23
C ASN A 288 -6.26 -21.38 28.64
N LEU A 289 -6.66 -20.15 28.98
CA LEU A 289 -6.61 -19.56 30.31
C LEU A 289 -7.71 -20.15 31.22
N ASP A 290 -8.07 -21.40 30.99
CA ASP A 290 -8.98 -22.12 31.86
C ASP A 290 -8.14 -22.79 32.93
N LEU A 291 -8.15 -22.21 34.11
CA LEU A 291 -7.51 -22.80 35.29
C LEU A 291 -8.17 -24.17 35.52
N SER A 292 -7.35 -25.21 35.63
CA SER A 292 -7.83 -26.52 36.06
C SER A 292 -8.50 -26.40 37.44
N GLU A 293 -9.44 -27.29 37.76
CA GLU A 293 -10.12 -27.27 39.08
C GLU A 293 -9.11 -27.22 40.24
N LYS A 294 -7.95 -27.87 40.07
CA LYS A 294 -6.85 -27.85 41.02
C LYS A 294 -6.22 -26.47 41.16
N GLU A 295 -5.96 -25.77 40.06
CA GLU A 295 -5.40 -24.41 40.09
C GLU A 295 -6.39 -23.37 40.61
N GLN A 296 -7.70 -23.56 40.40
CA GLN A 296 -8.73 -22.72 41.02
C GLN A 296 -8.76 -22.90 42.55
N ILE A 297 -8.66 -24.14 43.01
CA ILE A 297 -8.55 -24.46 44.44
C ILE A 297 -7.25 -23.88 45.02
N ASP A 298 -6.14 -23.97 44.31
CA ASP A 298 -4.87 -23.44 44.79
C ASP A 298 -4.88 -21.91 44.80
N ARG A 299 -5.42 -21.26 43.77
CA ARG A 299 -5.62 -19.80 43.73
C ARG A 299 -6.51 -19.30 44.86
N SER A 300 -7.58 -20.00 45.19
CA SER A 300 -8.46 -19.62 46.31
C SER A 300 -7.81 -19.80 47.70
N LYS A 301 -6.73 -20.57 47.79
CA LYS A 301 -5.92 -20.71 49.01
C LYS A 301 -4.74 -19.74 49.09
N VAL A 302 -4.44 -19.04 48.00
CA VAL A 302 -3.41 -18.00 47.99
C VAL A 302 -3.94 -16.81 48.78
N VAL A 303 -3.51 -16.70 50.04
CA VAL A 303 -3.68 -15.51 50.85
C VAL A 303 -2.59 -14.53 50.47
N LEU A 304 -2.98 -13.41 49.88
CA LEU A 304 -2.02 -12.38 49.52
C LEU A 304 -1.50 -11.68 50.80
N PRO A 305 -0.21 -11.31 50.87
CA PRO A 305 0.41 -10.78 52.09
C PRO A 305 -0.24 -9.51 52.68
N PHE A 306 -1.14 -8.86 51.93
CA PHE A 306 -1.81 -7.62 52.27
C PHE A 306 -3.30 -7.81 52.61
N GLU A 307 -3.84 -9.02 52.45
CA GLU A 307 -5.21 -9.35 52.83
C GLU A 307 -5.19 -9.85 54.28
N HIS A 308 -5.19 -8.88 55.21
CA HIS A 308 -5.14 -9.14 56.64
C HIS A 308 -6.37 -9.95 57.08
N GLN A 309 -6.13 -11.14 57.61
CA GLN A 309 -7.14 -11.96 58.30
C GLN A 309 -7.48 -11.32 59.65
N GLU A 310 -8.27 -10.26 59.69
CA GLU A 310 -8.76 -9.74 60.98
C GLU A 310 -10.24 -9.39 60.93
N THR A 311 -10.98 -10.15 61.74
CA THR A 311 -12.31 -9.89 62.25
C THR A 311 -12.39 -8.49 62.90
N ASP A 312 -13.38 -7.71 62.51
CA ASP A 312 -13.99 -6.61 63.29
C ASP A 312 -13.15 -5.38 63.71
N LYS A 313 -12.25 -4.87 62.86
CA LYS A 313 -11.91 -3.43 62.92
C LYS A 313 -11.95 -2.79 61.55
N ALA A 314 -12.70 -1.70 61.45
CA ALA A 314 -12.88 -0.91 60.23
C ALA A 314 -11.51 -0.43 59.70
N ASN A 315 -10.97 -1.15 58.72
CA ASN A 315 -9.73 -0.80 58.06
C ASN A 315 -9.97 0.40 57.15
N GLN A 316 -9.57 1.59 57.62
CA GLN A 316 -9.38 2.74 56.75
C GLN A 316 -8.16 2.46 55.85
N ILE A 317 -8.45 2.10 54.60
CA ILE A 317 -7.45 2.11 53.53
C ILE A 317 -7.08 3.58 53.31
N TYR A 318 -5.80 3.91 53.49
CA TYR A 318 -5.29 5.25 53.23
C TYR A 318 -5.21 5.49 51.70
N ASP A 319 -6.27 6.08 51.14
CA ASP A 319 -6.38 6.45 49.72
C ASP A 319 -5.88 7.90 49.43
N GLY A 320 -5.03 8.46 50.29
CA GLY A 320 -4.46 9.80 50.10
C GLY A 320 -5.47 10.97 50.11
N ARG A 321 -6.77 10.72 50.27
CA ARG A 321 -7.83 11.72 50.39
C ARG A 321 -8.09 12.02 51.86
N ARG A 322 -7.97 13.29 52.27
CA ARG A 322 -8.38 13.73 53.62
C ARG A 322 -9.89 13.53 53.76
N SER A 323 -10.31 12.59 54.61
CA SER A 323 -11.69 12.49 55.07
C SER A 323 -11.99 13.64 56.03
N LEU A 324 -12.88 14.52 55.62
CA LEU A 324 -13.40 15.63 56.40
C LEU A 324 -14.36 15.06 57.45
N MET A 325 -13.94 14.92 58.71
CA MET A 325 -14.88 14.69 59.81
C MET A 325 -15.40 16.02 60.32
N GLU A 326 -16.67 16.31 60.01
CA GLU A 326 -17.40 17.45 60.52
C GLU A 326 -17.97 17.12 61.92
N SER A 327 -17.31 17.72 62.90
CA SER A 327 -17.74 18.08 64.24
C SER A 327 -19.25 17.98 64.57
N GLN A 328 -19.58 17.19 65.59
CA GLN A 328 -20.57 17.56 66.61
C GLN A 328 -20.31 16.72 67.87
N ASN A 329 -19.68 17.34 68.87
CA ASN A 329 -20.19 17.39 70.25
C ASN A 329 -19.14 17.94 71.21
N GLY A 330 -19.57 18.91 72.03
CA GLY A 330 -19.13 19.04 73.42
C GLY A 330 -17.83 19.79 73.67
N MET A 331 -17.97 20.89 74.42
CA MET A 331 -16.94 21.74 75.01
C MET A 331 -15.91 21.04 75.92
N ALA A 332 -14.82 21.80 76.12
CA ALA A 332 -13.88 21.86 77.25
C ALA A 332 -12.73 20.83 77.23
N THR A 333 -11.46 21.15 77.48
CA THR A 333 -10.77 22.35 78.00
C THR A 333 -9.25 22.19 77.73
N GLU A 334 -8.53 23.33 77.71
CA GLU A 334 -7.13 23.62 78.14
C GLU A 334 -6.26 22.46 78.72
N ALA A 335 -4.93 22.46 78.75
CA ALA A 335 -3.80 23.18 78.16
C ALA A 335 -2.53 22.45 78.70
N GLU A 336 -1.41 22.60 78.00
CA GLU A 336 -0.02 22.48 78.49
C GLU A 336 0.64 21.10 78.88
N LYS A 337 1.77 20.87 78.17
CA LYS A 337 3.14 20.58 78.68
C LYS A 337 3.66 19.14 78.90
N THR A 338 4.60 18.80 77.99
CA THR A 338 5.97 18.24 78.16
C THR A 338 6.26 16.85 78.73
N GLY A 339 7.15 16.13 78.02
CA GLY A 339 8.03 15.03 78.49
C GLY A 339 7.79 13.70 77.76
N VAL A 340 8.47 13.37 76.65
CA VAL A 340 9.77 12.62 76.57
C VAL A 340 9.69 11.32 77.38
N THR A 341 9.65 10.10 76.83
CA THR A 341 10.56 9.35 75.91
C THR A 341 9.80 8.02 75.60
N GLU A 342 9.88 7.30 74.48
CA GLU A 342 11.03 6.59 73.92
C GLU A 342 10.53 5.73 72.72
N ASN A 343 11.39 5.56 71.71
CA ASN A 343 11.48 4.42 70.78
C ASN A 343 10.34 4.15 69.77
N SER A 344 10.57 4.53 68.50
CA SER A 344 10.52 3.56 67.40
C SER A 344 11.19 4.13 66.15
N SER A 345 12.21 3.42 65.68
CA SER A 345 13.01 3.68 64.49
C SER A 345 12.15 3.94 63.26
N ARG A 346 12.04 5.20 62.83
CA ARG A 346 11.59 5.54 61.48
C ARG A 346 12.83 5.71 60.62
N GLY A 347 13.00 4.81 59.64
CA GLY A 347 14.05 4.94 58.64
C GLY A 347 13.88 6.24 57.88
N GLU A 348 14.91 7.09 57.93
CA GLU A 348 15.00 8.30 57.12
C GLU A 348 15.57 7.91 55.76
N ILE A 349 14.80 8.11 54.70
CA ILE A 349 15.26 7.91 53.32
C ILE A 349 15.83 9.24 52.84
N VAL A 350 17.16 9.29 52.73
CA VAL A 350 17.88 10.43 52.17
C VAL A 350 18.06 10.18 50.67
N TYR A 351 17.45 11.02 49.84
CA TYR A 351 17.65 10.99 48.39
C TYR A 351 18.89 11.81 48.06
N LEU A 352 20.00 11.14 47.71
CA LEU A 352 21.12 11.78 47.05
C LEU A 352 20.82 11.84 45.54
N ARG A 353 20.80 13.06 44.98
CA ARG A 353 20.80 13.30 43.53
C ARG A 353 22.20 12.98 43.02
N ASP A 354 22.31 12.07 42.06
CA ASP A 354 23.59 11.64 41.46
C ASP A 354 23.84 12.32 40.10
N SER A 355 23.26 13.50 39.88
CA SER A 355 23.33 14.21 38.60
C SER A 355 23.29 15.72 38.80
N ASP A 356 24.46 16.30 39.10
CA ASP A 356 24.71 17.74 39.13
C ASP A 356 25.09 18.31 37.74
N ASP A 357 24.70 17.64 36.63
CA ASP A 357 25.20 18.02 35.29
C ASP A 357 24.13 18.17 34.20
N GLU A 358 22.93 18.64 34.54
CA GLU A 358 22.05 19.27 33.55
C GLU A 358 21.47 20.57 34.09
N ARG A 359 21.90 21.69 33.48
CA ARG A 359 21.30 23.01 33.71
C ARG A 359 19.87 23.01 33.16
N PRO A 360 18.89 23.58 33.90
CA PRO A 360 17.54 23.73 33.37
C PRO A 360 17.49 24.94 32.43
N ASP A 361 17.47 24.70 31.12
CA ASP A 361 17.05 25.71 30.16
C ASP A 361 15.51 25.72 30.11
N SER A 362 14.97 26.45 31.10
CA SER A 362 13.87 27.43 30.97
C SER A 362 13.98 28.13 29.59
N ASP A 363 12.95 28.33 28.79
CA ASP A 363 11.56 28.70 29.09
C ASP A 363 10.68 28.47 27.84
N GLU A 364 9.45 28.05 28.11
CA GLU A 364 8.30 28.24 27.22
C GLU A 364 8.11 29.75 26.97
N ASP A 365 8.12 30.19 25.71
CA ASP A 365 7.51 31.47 25.34
C ASP A 365 6.01 31.26 25.09
N PRO A 366 5.12 31.88 25.89
CA PRO A 366 3.69 31.91 25.64
C PRO A 366 3.34 33.12 24.74
N ASP A 367 2.42 32.89 23.81
CA ASP A 367 1.50 33.88 23.23
C ASP A 367 2.09 35.17 22.62
N ASP A 368 2.46 35.12 21.33
CA ASP A 368 2.66 36.31 20.49
C ASP A 368 1.41 36.56 19.61
N ASP A 369 0.39 37.13 20.25
CA ASP A 369 -0.75 37.79 19.60
C ASP A 369 -0.53 39.31 19.61
N LEU A 370 -0.56 39.90 18.40
CA LEU A 370 -1.05 41.26 18.04
C LEU A 370 -0.10 42.49 17.98
N ASP A 371 -0.26 43.15 16.81
CA ASP A 371 -0.16 44.58 16.46
C ASP A 371 1.19 45.21 16.06
N ILE A 372 1.41 45.27 14.73
CA ILE A 372 1.78 46.49 13.96
C ILE A 372 1.23 46.43 12.54
#